data_AF-A0A8T9VMI5-F1
#
_entry.id   AF-A0A8T9VMI5-F1
#
_cell.length_a   1.000
_cell.length_b   1.000
_cell.length_c   1.000
_cell.angle_alpha   90.00
_cell.angle_beta   90.00
_cell.angle_gamma   90.00
#
_symmetry.space_group_name_H-M   'P 1'
#
loop_
_entity.id
_entity.type
_entity.pdbx_description
1 polymer ?
#
loop_
_entity_poly.entity_id
_entity_poly.type
_entity_poly.pdbx_seq_one_letter_code
_entity_poly.pdbx_strand_id
1 'polypeptide(L)'
;MIQDLKTVRAAVEQTLQNNKKARNNDTYLTLLVLEQLGYAEYNYTHDHYQITIGQKELHEMPALESIRRTRQKLQQQGKYPPTQQTQQHRKQQEQKVRQKMTRK
;
A
#
# COMPACT_ATOMS: atom_id res chain seq x y z
N MET A 1 3.22 30.06 -2.80
CA MET A 1 3.13 28.96 -1.82
C MET A 1 3.57 27.70 -2.51
N ILE A 2 4.77 27.20 -2.19
CA ILE A 2 5.19 25.86 -2.58
C ILE A 2 4.30 24.94 -1.74
N GLN A 3 3.18 24.48 -2.30
CA GLN A 3 2.46 23.36 -1.71
C GLN A 3 3.50 22.24 -1.60
N ASP A 4 3.80 21.83 -0.37
CA ASP A 4 4.75 20.76 -0.08
C ASP A 4 4.49 19.61 -1.07
N LEU A 5 5.43 19.38 -1.99
CA LEU A 5 5.41 18.25 -2.91
C LEU A 5 5.51 16.98 -2.07
N LYS A 6 4.37 16.48 -1.58
CA LYS A 6 4.30 15.19 -0.89
C LYS A 6 4.69 14.13 -1.91
N THR A 7 5.92 13.65 -1.80
CA THR A 7 6.37 12.52 -2.62
C THR A 7 5.60 11.26 -2.24
N VAL A 8 5.44 10.34 -3.19
CA VAL A 8 4.87 9.00 -2.95
C VAL A 8 5.56 8.32 -1.77
N ARG A 9 6.87 8.49 -1.63
CA ARG A 9 7.63 7.93 -0.51
C ARG A 9 7.21 8.50 0.84
N ALA A 10 7.12 9.82 0.94
CA ALA A 10 6.70 10.48 2.17
C ALA A 10 5.27 10.07 2.56
N ALA A 11 4.36 10.01 1.58
CA ALA A 11 2.99 9.57 1.81
C ALA A 11 2.94 8.12 2.32
N VAL A 12 3.61 7.20 1.63
CA VAL A 12 3.70 5.79 2.05
C VAL A 12 4.29 5.65 3.46
N GLU A 13 5.38 6.36 3.76
CA GLU A 13 6.03 6.30 5.09
C GLU A 13 5.09 6.77 6.20
N GLN A 14 4.41 7.91 6.00
CA GLN A 14 3.40 8.43 6.94
C GLN A 14 2.21 7.46 7.10
N THR A 15 1.67 6.92 6.01
CA THR A 15 0.56 5.96 6.08
C THR A 15 0.96 4.70 6.85
N LEU A 16 2.14 4.14 6.59
CA LEU A 16 2.62 2.93 7.26
C LEU A 16 2.93 3.15 8.74
N GLN A 17 3.40 4.35 9.11
CA GLN A 17 3.61 4.75 10.49
C GLN A 17 2.29 4.74 11.26
N ASN A 18 1.26 5.37 10.71
CA ASN A 18 -0.01 5.60 11.39
C ASN A 18 -0.99 4.41 11.30
N ASN A 19 -0.87 3.56 10.27
CA ASN A 19 -1.84 2.52 9.99
C ASN A 19 -1.20 1.12 9.87
N LYS A 20 -1.41 0.27 10.89
CA LYS A 20 -0.90 -1.12 10.91
C LYS A 20 -1.54 -2.00 9.81
N LYS A 21 -2.80 -1.77 9.46
CA LYS A 21 -3.50 -2.56 8.42
C LYS A 21 -2.87 -2.32 7.04
N ALA A 22 -2.44 -1.09 6.75
CA ALA A 22 -1.74 -0.73 5.51
C ALA A 22 -0.38 -1.45 5.34
N ARG A 23 0.28 -1.86 6.43
CA ARG A 23 1.53 -2.64 6.38
C ARG A 23 1.33 -4.03 5.76
N ASN A 24 0.11 -4.57 5.87
CA ASN A 24 -0.23 -5.93 5.48
C ASN A 24 -1.01 -6.00 4.16
N ASN A 25 -1.69 -4.93 3.77
CA ASN A 25 -2.65 -4.92 2.67
C ASN A 25 -2.30 -3.82 1.65
N ASP A 26 -1.95 -4.23 0.43
CA ASP A 26 -1.59 -3.32 -0.66
C ASP A 26 -2.75 -2.42 -1.09
N THR A 27 -3.94 -2.99 -1.28
CA THR A 27 -5.13 -2.23 -1.68
C THR A 27 -5.39 -1.14 -0.65
N TYR A 28 -5.44 -1.49 0.63
CA TYR A 28 -5.73 -0.54 1.69
C TYR A 28 -4.65 0.55 1.83
N LEU A 29 -3.37 0.21 1.64
CA LEU A 29 -2.30 1.20 1.58
C LEU A 29 -2.49 2.15 0.39
N THR A 30 -2.72 1.62 -0.80
CA THR A 30 -2.93 2.40 -2.02
C THR A 30 -4.04 3.39 -1.83
N LEU A 31 -5.15 2.96 -1.24
CA LEU A 31 -6.29 3.83 -1.00
C LEU A 31 -5.89 5.04 -0.13
N LEU A 32 -5.37 4.78 1.07
CA LEU A 32 -4.97 5.84 1.99
C LEU A 32 -3.91 6.79 1.40
N VAL A 33 -2.98 6.27 0.60
CA VAL A 33 -1.95 7.10 -0.05
C VAL A 33 -2.56 8.01 -1.11
N LEU A 34 -3.52 7.53 -1.91
CA LEU A 34 -4.19 8.35 -2.93
C LEU A 34 -5.02 9.48 -2.29
N GLU A 35 -5.74 9.21 -1.20
CA GLU A 35 -6.45 10.27 -0.44
C GLU A 35 -5.47 11.25 0.19
N GLN A 36 -4.41 10.77 0.82
CA GLN A 36 -3.42 11.63 1.45
C GLN A 36 -2.70 12.57 0.47
N LEU A 37 -2.59 12.15 -0.80
CA LEU A 37 -2.04 12.94 -1.90
C LEU A 37 -3.09 13.80 -2.62
N GLY A 38 -4.37 13.65 -2.29
CA GLY A 38 -5.46 14.42 -2.90
C GLY A 38 -5.91 13.90 -4.27
N TYR A 39 -5.58 12.67 -4.64
CA TYR A 39 -6.01 12.06 -5.91
C TYR A 39 -7.33 11.29 -5.80
N ALA A 40 -7.76 10.95 -4.59
CA ALA A 40 -8.98 10.18 -4.36
C ALA A 40 -9.72 10.70 -3.12
N GLU A 41 -11.04 10.63 -3.17
CA GLU A 41 -11.90 10.85 -2.00
C GLU A 41 -12.56 9.53 -1.60
N TYR A 42 -12.55 9.23 -0.30
CA TYR A 42 -13.21 8.05 0.25
C TYR A 42 -14.51 8.43 0.93
N ASN A 43 -15.60 7.81 0.46
CA ASN A 43 -16.88 7.85 1.13
C ASN A 43 -17.22 6.45 1.61
N TYR A 44 -17.41 6.31 2.93
CA TYR A 44 -17.83 5.07 3.55
C TYR A 44 -19.32 5.15 3.89
N THR A 45 -20.12 4.26 3.31
CA THR A 45 -21.49 3.99 3.76
C THR A 45 -21.49 2.68 4.54
N HIS A 46 -22.60 2.36 5.22
CA HIS A 46 -22.70 1.14 6.04
C HIS A 46 -22.37 -0.14 5.24
N ASP A 47 -22.67 -0.15 3.94
CA ASP A 47 -22.60 -1.33 3.08
C ASP A 47 -21.50 -1.28 2.01
N HIS A 48 -21.00 -0.08 1.67
CA HIS A 48 -20.12 0.10 0.52
C HIS A 48 -18.97 1.08 0.77
N TYR A 49 -17.83 0.78 0.14
CA TYR A 49 -16.75 1.73 -0.06
C TYR A 49 -16.89 2.33 -1.45
N GLN A 50 -17.06 3.65 -1.52
CA GLN A 50 -17.00 4.39 -2.76
C GLN A 50 -15.70 5.20 -2.81
N ILE A 51 -15.07 5.15 -3.98
CA ILE A 51 -13.83 5.86 -4.28
C ILE A 51 -14.11 6.76 -5.46
N THR A 52 -13.95 8.05 -5.27
CA THR A 52 -14.10 9.03 -6.34
C THR A 52 -12.71 9.49 -6.75
N ILE A 53 -12.41 9.39 -8.04
CA ILE A 53 -11.18 9.88 -8.65
C ILE A 53 -11.60 10.75 -9.83
N GLY A 54 -11.27 12.04 -9.80
CA GLY A 54 -11.54 12.93 -10.91
C GLY A 54 -10.69 12.58 -12.13
N GLN A 55 -11.13 12.99 -13.33
CA GLN A 55 -10.45 12.63 -14.56
C GLN A 55 -9.01 13.15 -14.60
N LYS A 56 -8.77 14.36 -14.10
CA LYS A 56 -7.44 14.95 -14.01
C LYS A 56 -6.55 14.15 -13.06
N GLU A 57 -7.07 13.85 -11.88
CA GLU A 57 -6.39 13.08 -10.84
C GLU A 57 -6.07 11.67 -11.34
N LEU A 58 -6.93 11.07 -12.17
CA LEU A 58 -6.70 9.76 -12.78
C LEU A 58 -5.42 9.74 -13.64
N HIS A 59 -5.15 10.82 -14.36
CA HIS A 59 -3.96 10.97 -15.20
C HIS A 59 -2.72 11.38 -14.42
N GLU A 60 -2.88 12.09 -13.30
CA GLU A 60 -1.77 12.63 -12.51
C GLU A 60 -1.35 11.75 -11.33
N MET A 61 -2.19 10.79 -10.91
CA MET A 61 -1.90 9.95 -9.76
C MET A 61 -0.63 9.10 -9.98
N PRO A 62 0.09 8.75 -8.91
CA PRO A 62 1.23 7.85 -9.02
C PRO A 62 0.79 6.45 -9.44
N ALA A 63 1.66 5.75 -10.18
CA ALA A 63 1.45 4.33 -10.47
C ALA A 63 1.29 3.54 -9.16
N LEU A 64 0.24 2.70 -9.10
CA LEU A 64 -0.07 1.90 -7.91
C LEU A 64 1.10 0.98 -7.51
N GLU A 65 1.83 0.48 -8.51
CA GLU A 65 3.02 -0.35 -8.30
C GLU A 65 4.16 0.44 -7.64
N SER A 66 4.27 1.76 -7.86
CA SER A 66 5.25 2.61 -7.18
C SER A 66 4.97 2.69 -5.68
N ILE A 67 3.70 2.77 -5.27
CA ILE A 67 3.27 2.71 -3.87
C ILE A 67 3.69 1.36 -3.25
N ARG A 68 3.33 0.26 -3.91
CA ARG A 68 3.66 -1.11 -3.47
C ARG A 68 5.16 -1.35 -3.33
N ARG A 69 5.96 -0.97 -4.34
CA ARG A 69 7.43 -1.12 -4.31
C ARG A 69 8.07 -0.27 -3.23
N THR A 70 7.53 0.93 -3.00
CA THR A 70 8.02 1.80 -1.93
C THR A 70 7.81 1.15 -0.56
N ARG A 71 6.64 0.57 -0.31
CA ARG A 71 6.40 -0.23 0.92
C ARG A 71 7.39 -1.38 1.04
N GLN A 72 7.60 -2.15 -0.03
CA GLN A 72 8.52 -3.28 -0.02
C GLN A 72 9.96 -2.83 0.32
N LYS A 73 10.44 -1.74 -0.29
CA LYS A 73 11.77 -1.18 -0.01
C LYS A 73 11.91 -0.74 1.45
N LEU A 74 10.90 -0.07 2.01
CA LEU A 74 10.88 0.32 3.43
C LEU A 74 10.92 -0.92 4.34
N GLN A 75 10.13 -1.95 4.02
CA GLN A 75 10.08 -3.19 4.80
C GLN A 75 11.37 -4.01 4.72
N GLN A 76 12.04 -4.03 3.56
CA GLN A 76 13.36 -4.63 3.39
C GLN A 76 14.43 -3.91 4.24
N GLN A 77 14.25 -2.61 4.49
CA GLN A 77 15.09 -1.82 5.40
C GLN A 77 14.74 -2.02 6.89
N GLY A 78 13.82 -2.95 7.20
CA GLY A 78 13.35 -3.21 8.58
C GLY A 78 12.30 -2.22 9.09
N LYS A 79 11.87 -1.24 8.27
CA LYS A 79 10.86 -0.26 8.66
C LYS A 79 9.44 -0.80 8.46
N TYR A 80 8.54 -0.52 9.41
CA TYR A 80 7.11 -0.85 9.33
C TYR A 80 6.83 -2.31 8.90
N PRO A 81 7.41 -3.30 9.60
CA PRO A 81 7.26 -4.70 9.20
C PRO A 81 5.78 -5.11 9.19
N PRO A 82 5.39 -6.07 8.33
CA PRO A 82 4.08 -6.69 8.40
C PRO A 82 3.84 -7.32 9.78
N THR A 83 2.59 -7.58 10.15
CA THR A 83 2.30 -8.29 11.41
C THR A 83 2.86 -9.71 11.38
N GLN A 84 3.18 -10.26 12.55
CA GLN A 84 3.77 -11.60 12.68
C GLN A 84 2.93 -12.67 11.96
N GLN A 85 1.60 -12.61 12.10
CA GLN A 85 0.68 -13.50 11.40
C GLN A 85 0.82 -13.43 9.88
N THR A 86 0.90 -12.21 9.31
CA THR A 86 1.10 -12.02 7.87
C THR A 86 2.46 -12.53 7.42
N GLN A 87 3.52 -12.34 8.23
CA GLN A 87 4.85 -12.87 7.93
C GLN A 87 4.86 -14.40 7.91
N GLN A 88 4.24 -15.05 8.90
CA GLN A 88 4.12 -16.51 8.96
C GLN A 88 3.34 -17.05 7.76
N HIS A 89 2.21 -16.43 7.42
CA HIS A 89 1.43 -16.83 6.25
C HIS A 89 2.25 -16.72 4.95
N ARG A 90 3.00 -15.63 4.75
CA ARG A 90 3.88 -15.47 3.58
C ARG A 90 4.95 -16.57 3.52
N LYS A 91 5.63 -16.86 4.63
CA LYS A 91 6.61 -17.96 4.71
C LYS A 91 6.00 -19.32 4.34
N GLN A 92 4.80 -19.62 4.82
CA GLN A 92 4.10 -20.87 4.49
C GLN A 92 3.77 -20.96 2.98
N GLN A 93 3.32 -19.86 2.38
CA GLN A 93 3.01 -19.82 0.94
C GLN A 93 4.29 -19.99 0.10
N GLU A 94 5.37 -19.30 0.46
CA GLU A 94 6.67 -19.45 -0.20
C GLU A 94 7.19 -20.89 -0.11
N GLN A 95 7.05 -21.54 1.05
CA GLN A 95 7.40 -22.96 1.22
C GLN A 95 6.57 -23.88 0.32
N LYS A 96 5.25 -23.66 0.24
CA LYS A 96 4.36 -24.44 -0.64
C LYS A 96 4.75 -24.28 -2.11
N VAL A 97 5.06 -23.07 -2.55
CA VAL A 97 5.52 -22.80 -3.93
C VAL A 97 6.85 -23.49 -4.18
N ARG A 98 7.82 -23.38 -3.26
CA ARG A 98 9.13 -24.03 -3.38
C ARG A 98 9.02 -25.54 -3.49
N GLN A 99 8.21 -26.18 -2.63
CA GLN A 99 7.96 -27.63 -2.68
C GLN A 99 7.37 -28.08 -4.01
N LYS A 100 6.47 -27.30 -4.61
CA LYS A 100 5.91 -27.58 -5.95
C LYS A 100 6.95 -27.47 -7.05
N MET A 101 7.86 -26.50 -6.98
CA MET A 101 8.91 -26.32 -7.99
C MET A 101 9.98 -27.43 -7.94
N THR A 102 10.32 -27.94 -6.76
CA THR A 102 11.29 -29.04 -6.60
C THR A 102 10.72 -30.43 -6.93
N ARG A 103 9.40 -30.57 -7.12
CA ARG A 103 8.73 -31.84 -7.50
C ARG A 103 8.51 -31.97 -9.02
N LYS A 104 8.95 -30.99 -9.80
CA LYS A 104 9.03 -31.03 -11.27
C LYS A 104 10.46 -31.35 -11.67
#